data_AF-A0A4Q3S3D8-F1
#
_entry.id   AF-A0A4Q3S3D8-F1
#
_cell.length_a   1.000
_cell.length_b   1.000
_cell.length_c   1.000
_cell.angle_alpha   90.00
_cell.angle_beta   90.00
_cell.angle_gamma   90.00
#
_symmetry.space_group_name_H-M   'P 1'
#
loop_
_entity.id
_entity.type
_entity.pdbx_description
1 polymer ?
#
loop_
_entity_poly.entity_id
_entity_poly.type
_entity_poly.pdbx_seq_one_letter_code
_entity_poly.pdbx_strand_id
1 'polypeptide(L)' 'MMGKTIYKCVSIFAVTLIAFAANAFSQTNNSWKTVGYGGGGAMFYPEVSPFNPDFAFVSCDMTG' A
#
# COMPACT_ATOMS: atom_id res chain seq x y z
N MET A 1 -25.52 42.37 -12.87
CA MET A 1 -25.55 41.44 -11.72
C MET A 1 -25.18 39.99 -12.09
N MET A 2 -25.13 39.62 -13.38
CA MET A 2 -24.86 38.26 -13.86
C MET A 2 -23.42 37.75 -13.67
N GLY A 3 -22.41 38.63 -13.80
CA GLY A 3 -20.99 38.22 -13.71
C GLY A 3 -20.56 37.72 -12.32
N LYS A 4 -21.07 38.33 -11.23
CA LYS A 4 -20.71 37.95 -9.85
C LYS A 4 -21.17 36.54 -9.48
N THR A 5 -22.25 36.04 -10.10
CA THR A 5 -22.76 34.67 -9.87
C THR A 5 -21.88 33.62 -10.56
N ILE A 6 -21.37 33.93 -11.76
CA ILE A 6 -20.49 33.04 -12.52
C ILE A 6 -19.15 32.86 -11.79
N TYR A 7 -18.54 33.95 -11.29
CA TYR A 7 -17.29 33.85 -10.51
C TYR A 7 -17.45 33.02 -9.23
N LYS A 8 -18.63 33.05 -8.60
CA LYS A 8 -18.93 32.22 -7.42
C LYS A 8 -19.01 30.74 -7.77
N CYS A 9 -19.70 30.36 -8.85
CA CYS A 9 -19.80 28.95 -9.25
C CYS A 9 -18.45 28.37 -9.66
N VAL A 10 -17.66 29.13 -10.44
CA VAL A 10 -16.30 28.72 -10.85
C VAL A 10 -15.38 28.57 -9.64
N SER A 11 -15.45 29.51 -8.69
CA SER A 11 -14.69 29.44 -7.45
C SER A 11 -15.05 28.23 -6.60
N ILE A 12 -16.34 27.95 -6.41
CA ILE A 12 -16.81 26.80 -5.63
C ILE A 12 -16.34 25.50 -6.28
N PHE A 13 -16.51 25.37 -7.60
CA PHE A 13 -16.12 24.17 -8.32
C PHE A 13 -14.59 23.92 -8.24
N ALA A 14 -13.79 24.97 -8.40
CA ALA A 14 -12.34 24.90 -8.24
C ALA A 14 -11.93 24.46 -6.83
N VAL A 15 -12.54 25.04 -5.79
CA VAL A 15 -12.25 24.67 -4.38
C VAL A 15 -12.63 23.22 -4.11
N THR A 16 -13.77 22.74 -4.62
CA THR A 16 -14.18 21.34 -4.44
C THR A 16 -13.26 20.35 -5.15
N LEU A 17 -12.77 20.68 -6.34
CA LEU A 17 -11.80 19.84 -7.07
C LEU A 17 -10.46 19.75 -6.34
N ILE A 18 -9.96 20.88 -5.84
CA ILE A 18 -8.69 20.93 -5.09
C ILE A 18 -8.80 20.12 -3.80
N ALA A 19 -9.92 20.23 -3.06
CA ALA A 19 -10.13 19.47 -1.85
C ALA A 19 -10.23 17.95 -2.10
N PHE A 20 -10.87 17.52 -3.20
CA PHE A 20 -10.95 16.10 -3.56
C PHE A 20 -9.56 15.53 -3.92
N ALA A 21 -8.79 16.25 -4.72
CA ALA A 21 -7.43 15.85 -5.10
C ALA A 21 -6.50 15.72 -3.88
N ALA A 22 -6.64 16.60 -2.87
CA ALA A 22 -5.83 16.54 -1.66
C ALA A 22 -6.05 15.26 -0.81
N ASN A 23 -7.26 14.68 -0.84
CA ASN A 23 -7.57 13.45 -0.09
C ASN A 23 -7.11 12.17 -0.81
N ALA A 24 -6.93 12.20 -2.13
CA ALA A 24 -6.53 11.03 -2.92
C ALA A 24 -5.09 10.56 -2.63
N PHE A 25 -4.25 11.41 -2.06
CA PHE A 25 -2.84 11.13 -1.74
C PHE A 25 -2.58 10.88 -0.25
N SER A 26 -3.62 10.76 0.57
CA SER A 26 -3.47 10.42 1.99
C SER A 26 -3.12 8.93 2.16
N GLN A 27 -1.87 8.57 1.88
CA GLN A 27 -1.33 7.24 2.20
C GLN A 27 -0.88 7.29 3.67
N THR A 28 -1.66 6.72 4.57
CA THR A 28 -1.21 6.52 5.95
C THR A 28 0.01 5.59 5.94
N ASN A 29 1.04 5.91 6.73
CA ASN A 29 2.24 5.07 6.83
C ASN A 29 1.94 3.81 7.66
N ASN A 30 1.08 2.93 7.14
CA ASN A 30 0.77 1.63 7.73
C ASN A 30 1.84 0.64 7.30
N SER A 31 3.08 0.88 7.74
CA SER A 31 4.17 -0.06 7.52
C SER A 31 3.96 -1.31 8.36
N TRP A 32 3.53 -2.39 7.72
CA TRP A 32 3.51 -3.70 8.34
C TRP A 32 4.95 -4.20 8.45
N LYS A 33 5.32 -4.66 9.64
CA LYS A 33 6.61 -5.26 9.90
C LYS A 33 6.43 -6.48 10.78
N THR A 34 7.28 -7.48 10.56
CA THR A 34 7.45 -8.56 11.53
C THR A 34 8.04 -7.96 12.81
N VAL A 35 7.53 -8.40 13.96
CA VAL A 35 8.03 -8.02 15.28
C VAL A 35 8.47 -9.28 16.02
N GLY A 36 9.62 -9.25 16.69
CA GLY A 36 10.13 -10.39 17.48
C GLY A 36 11.12 -11.28 16.73
N TYR A 37 11.34 -12.49 17.27
CA TYR A 37 12.48 -13.35 16.92
C TYR A 37 12.38 -14.03 15.53
N GLY A 38 11.20 -14.07 14.90
CA GLY A 38 10.98 -14.80 13.64
C GLY A 38 11.08 -16.32 13.80
N GLY A 39 10.49 -17.09 12.88
CA GLY A 39 10.50 -18.56 12.92
C GLY A 39 9.73 -19.16 14.10
N GLY A 40 10.11 -20.38 14.52
CA GLY A 40 9.52 -21.12 15.66
C GLY A 40 8.46 -22.16 15.29
N GLY A 41 7.90 -22.09 14.09
CA GLY A 41 7.05 -23.14 13.51
C GLY A 41 7.85 -24.29 12.90
N ALA A 42 7.15 -25.31 12.42
CA ALA A 42 7.78 -26.44 11.73
C ALA A 42 8.09 -26.07 10.27
N MET A 43 9.31 -26.45 9.81
CA MET A 43 9.80 -26.20 8.46
C MET A 43 9.86 -27.51 7.66
N PHE A 44 9.32 -27.49 6.45
CA PHE A 44 9.15 -28.64 5.58
C PHE A 44 9.67 -28.36 4.16
N TYR A 45 10.06 -29.42 3.46
CA TYR A 45 10.43 -29.42 2.04
C TYR A 45 11.39 -28.28 1.63
N PRO A 46 12.59 -28.18 2.22
CA PRO A 46 13.58 -27.22 1.75
C PRO A 46 14.05 -27.58 0.34
N GLU A 47 13.99 -26.63 -0.58
CA GLU A 47 14.41 -26.81 -1.98
C GLU A 47 15.28 -25.64 -2.45
N VAL A 48 16.42 -25.95 -3.07
CA VAL A 48 17.33 -24.97 -3.67
C VAL A 48 17.04 -24.90 -5.17
N SER A 49 16.96 -23.68 -5.72
CA SER A 49 16.67 -23.48 -7.14
C SER A 49 17.77 -24.10 -8.01
N PRO A 50 17.41 -24.92 -9.03
CA PRO A 50 18.39 -25.51 -9.94
C PRO A 50 19.00 -24.49 -10.90
N PHE A 51 18.38 -23.31 -11.04
CA PHE A 51 18.85 -22.25 -11.94
C PHE A 51 19.72 -21.22 -11.23
N ASN A 52 19.61 -21.10 -9.90
CA ASN A 52 20.43 -20.20 -9.10
C ASN A 52 20.56 -20.72 -7.66
N PRO A 53 21.77 -21.13 -7.22
CA PRO A 53 22.00 -21.70 -5.90
C PRO A 53 21.82 -20.70 -4.74
N ASP A 54 21.75 -19.39 -5.02
CA ASP A 54 21.50 -18.35 -3.99
C ASP A 54 20.02 -18.24 -3.61
N PHE A 55 19.12 -18.97 -4.29
CA PHE A 55 17.68 -18.98 -3.97
C PHE A 55 17.25 -20.34 -3.43
N ALA A 56 16.55 -20.30 -2.30
CA ALA A 56 15.92 -21.46 -1.70
C ALA A 56 14.50 -21.13 -1.24
N PHE A 57 13.64 -22.15 -1.23
CA PHE A 57 12.28 -22.10 -0.73
C PHE A 57 12.11 -23.13 0.38
N VAL A 58 11.21 -22.84 1.31
CA VAL A 58 10.83 -23.72 2.42
C VAL A 58 9.35 -23.52 2.66
N SER A 59 8.65 -24.58 3.07
CA SER A 59 7.23 -24.50 3.42
C SER A 59 6.99 -24.72 4.90
N CYS A 60 5.93 -24.15 5.46
CA CYS A 60 5.53 -24.37 6.85
C CYS A 60 4.16 -25.09 6.92
N ASP A 61 3.80 -25.64 8.08
CA ASP A 61 2.50 -26.33 8.27
C ASP A 61 1.29 -25.37 8.31
N MET A 62 1.49 -24.17 8.87
CA MET A 62 0.41 -23.19 9.11
C MET A 62 0.56 -21.89 8.31
N THR A 63 1.71 -21.68 7.67
CA THR A 63 2.02 -20.54 6.80
C THR A 63 2.75 -21.04 5.56
N GLY A 64 2.96 -20.17 4.55
CA GLY A 64 3.70 -20.52 3.32
C GLY A 64 4.90 -21.40 3.58
#